data_AF-A0A508ZMI8-F1
#
_entry.id   AF-A0A508ZMI8-F1
#
_cell.length_a   1.000
_cell.length_b   1.000
_cell.length_c   1.000
_cell.angle_alpha   90.00
_cell.angle_beta   90.00
_cell.angle_gamma   90.00
#
_symmetry.space_group_name_H-M   'P 1'
#
loop_
_entity.id
_entity.type
_entity.pdbx_description
1 polymer ?
#
loop_
_entity_poly.entity_id
_entity_poly.type
_entity_poly.pdbx_seq_one_letter_code
_entity_poly.pdbx_strand_id
1 'polypeptide(L)'
;MSAIAPGLVLLAYLCGSISSAILVCRLAGLPDPRDSGSGNPGATNVLRIGGKGAAVAVLIFDVLKGMLPVWGAWALGLTPFWLGLVAIAACVGHIWPVFFHFRGGKGVATAFGAIAPIGLDLTGVMAGTWLLTILLSGYSSLGAIVSALIAPFYVWVVQTAVYLSGVDALLPDPPAPSRQHSASVASPGEQNLDPREEEKNARAEVISPPGSASRGTLLR
;
A
#
# COMPACT_ATOMS: atom_id res chain seq x y z
N MET A 1 14.50 -1.94 7.38
CA MET A 1 13.73 -1.75 6.13
C MET A 1 14.60 -0.97 5.16
N SER A 2 14.82 -1.45 3.93
CA SER A 2 15.70 -0.76 2.97
C SER A 2 15.07 0.57 2.52
N ALA A 3 15.90 1.59 2.29
CA ALA A 3 15.46 2.90 1.76
C ALA A 3 14.78 2.81 0.38
N ILE A 4 14.85 1.65 -0.25
CA ILE A 4 14.24 1.33 -1.55
C ILE A 4 12.73 1.49 -1.51
N ALA A 5 12.05 1.01 -0.45
CA ALA A 5 10.60 1.02 -0.39
C ALA A 5 10.00 2.44 -0.39
N PRO A 6 10.38 3.36 0.51
CA PRO A 6 9.91 4.74 0.44
C PRO A 6 10.40 5.47 -0.83
N GLY A 7 11.58 5.12 -1.36
CA GLY A 7 12.06 5.66 -2.63
C GLY A 7 11.14 5.31 -3.81
N LEU A 8 10.64 4.07 -3.88
CA LEU A 8 9.68 3.66 -4.91
C LEU A 8 8.31 4.32 -4.76
N VAL A 9 7.86 4.58 -3.53
CA VAL A 9 6.62 5.35 -3.29
C VAL A 9 6.75 6.75 -3.88
N LEU A 10 7.87 7.44 -3.63
CA LEU A 10 8.13 8.75 -4.21
C LEU A 10 8.22 8.68 -5.74
N LEU A 11 8.96 7.71 -6.28
CA LEU A 11 9.09 7.52 -7.72
C LEU A 11 7.73 7.26 -8.38
N ALA A 12 6.87 6.46 -7.76
CA ALA A 12 5.53 6.19 -8.25
C ALA A 12 4.67 7.45 -8.30
N TYR A 13 4.75 8.31 -7.28
CA TYR A 13 4.08 9.62 -7.29
C TYR A 13 4.57 10.50 -8.45
N LEU A 14 5.88 10.57 -8.68
CA LEU A 14 6.46 11.36 -9.77
C LEU A 14 6.06 10.81 -11.14
N CYS A 15 6.13 9.49 -11.34
CA CYS A 15 5.66 8.82 -12.56
C CYS A 15 4.16 9.08 -12.80
N GLY A 16 3.33 8.93 -11.76
CA GLY A 16 1.90 9.22 -11.81
C GLY A 16 1.59 10.68 -12.15
N SER A 17 2.45 11.60 -11.70
CA SER A 17 2.35 13.05 -11.93
C SER A 17 2.58 13.47 -13.38
N ILE A 18 3.02 12.56 -14.25
CA ILE A 18 3.12 12.83 -15.69
C ILE A 18 1.71 12.76 -16.29
N SER A 19 1.17 13.91 -16.68
CA SER A 19 -0.15 14.01 -17.32
C SER A 19 -0.09 13.61 -18.78
N SER A 20 -0.41 12.35 -19.05
CA SER A 20 -0.47 11.77 -20.40
C SER A 20 -1.42 12.55 -21.31
N ALA A 21 -2.57 12.99 -20.79
CA ALA A 21 -3.54 13.77 -21.55
C ALA A 21 -2.96 15.09 -22.06
N ILE A 22 -2.28 15.84 -21.19
CA ILE A 22 -1.66 17.12 -21.58
C ILE A 22 -0.52 16.88 -22.57
N LEU A 23 0.31 15.87 -22.33
CA LEU A 23 1.44 15.56 -23.21
C LEU A 23 0.98 15.11 -24.60
N VAL A 24 0.03 14.19 -24.68
CA VAL A 24 -0.52 13.70 -25.95
C VAL A 24 -1.23 14.82 -26.71
N CYS A 25 -2.04 15.64 -26.03
CA CYS A 25 -2.69 16.78 -26.68
C CYS A 25 -1.67 17.76 -27.27
N ARG A 26 -0.61 18.10 -26.53
CA ARG A 26 0.46 18.97 -27.04
C ARG A 26 1.19 18.36 -28.24
N LEU A 27 1.54 17.08 -28.18
CA LEU A 27 2.24 16.39 -29.27
C LEU A 27 1.36 16.23 -30.52
N ALA A 28 0.04 16.11 -30.34
CA ALA A 28 -0.92 15.99 -31.42
C ALA A 28 -1.43 17.35 -31.96
N GLY A 29 -0.93 18.49 -31.44
CA GLY A 29 -1.40 19.82 -31.85
C GLY A 29 -2.85 20.13 -31.44
N LEU A 30 -3.35 19.46 -30.39
CA LEU A 30 -4.70 19.62 -29.86
C LEU A 30 -4.73 20.67 -28.74
N PRO A 31 -5.90 21.30 -28.46
CA PRO A 31 -6.05 22.24 -27.35
C PRO A 31 -5.78 21.55 -26.00
N ASP A 32 -5.40 22.35 -24.99
CA ASP A 32 -5.17 21.85 -23.63
C ASP A 32 -6.45 21.20 -23.07
N PRO A 33 -6.40 19.92 -22.65
CA PRO A 33 -7.59 19.21 -22.19
C PRO A 33 -8.18 19.76 -20.89
N ARG A 34 -7.47 20.66 -20.19
CA ARG A 34 -7.99 21.35 -18.99
C ARG A 34 -8.90 22.52 -19.32
N ASP A 35 -8.72 23.10 -20.51
CA ASP A 35 -9.47 24.28 -20.97
C ASP A 35 -10.48 23.93 -22.07
N SER A 36 -10.66 22.64 -22.36
CA SER A 36 -11.50 22.15 -23.46
C SER A 36 -12.29 20.90 -23.09
N GLY A 37 -13.44 20.70 -23.76
CA GLY A 37 -14.35 19.59 -23.49
C GLY A 37 -14.93 19.64 -22.08
N SER A 38 -14.69 18.61 -21.26
CA SER A 38 -15.10 18.59 -19.85
C SER A 38 -14.10 19.24 -18.89
N GLY A 39 -12.97 19.74 -19.38
CA GLY A 39 -11.89 20.29 -18.55
C GLY A 39 -11.11 19.26 -17.71
N ASN A 40 -11.39 17.96 -17.88
CA ASN A 40 -10.71 16.89 -17.13
C ASN A 40 -9.60 16.28 -18.00
N PRO A 41 -8.33 16.27 -17.58
CA PRO A 41 -7.21 15.76 -18.37
C PRO A 41 -7.14 14.23 -18.32
N GLY A 42 -8.08 13.56 -18.99
CA GLY A 42 -8.10 12.10 -19.12
C GLY A 42 -8.64 11.62 -20.46
N ALA A 43 -8.47 10.32 -20.75
CA ALA A 43 -8.77 9.71 -22.06
C ALA A 43 -10.18 10.03 -22.59
N THR A 44 -11.22 10.00 -21.74
CA THR A 44 -12.60 10.32 -22.16
C THR A 44 -12.75 11.75 -22.67
N ASN A 45 -12.05 12.71 -22.06
CA ASN A 45 -12.09 14.09 -22.55
C ASN A 45 -11.27 14.23 -23.83
N VAL A 46 -10.11 13.58 -23.88
CA VAL A 46 -9.25 13.55 -25.07
C VAL A 46 -9.99 12.95 -26.27
N LEU A 47 -10.86 11.96 -26.05
CA LEU A 47 -11.73 11.41 -27.08
C LEU A 47 -12.67 12.47 -27.68
N ARG A 48 -13.16 13.40 -26.86
CA ARG A 48 -14.07 14.48 -27.30
C ARG A 48 -13.35 15.57 -28.09
N ILE A 49 -12.09 15.87 -27.74
CA ILE A 49 -11.33 16.97 -28.36
C ILE A 49 -10.43 16.52 -29.52
N GLY A 50 -9.95 15.28 -29.52
CA GLY A 50 -8.87 14.80 -30.39
C GLY A 50 -9.11 13.44 -31.05
N GLY A 51 -10.27 12.85 -30.82
CA GLY A 51 -10.66 11.58 -31.43
C GLY A 51 -10.02 10.33 -30.80
N LYS A 52 -10.30 9.18 -31.41
CA LYS A 52 -10.00 7.85 -30.83
C LYS A 52 -8.50 7.59 -30.68
N GLY A 53 -7.68 7.99 -31.65
CA GLY A 53 -6.23 7.72 -31.62
C GLY A 53 -5.54 8.37 -30.43
N ALA A 54 -5.77 9.68 -30.22
CA ALA A 54 -5.23 10.41 -29.07
C ALA A 54 -5.77 9.86 -27.74
N ALA A 55 -7.06 9.52 -27.67
CA ALA A 55 -7.67 8.97 -26.48
C ALA A 55 -7.07 7.61 -26.06
N VAL A 56 -6.84 6.73 -27.04
CA VAL A 56 -6.22 5.42 -26.80
C VAL A 56 -4.78 5.59 -26.31
N ALA A 57 -4.00 6.48 -26.91
CA ALA A 57 -2.64 6.77 -26.46
C ALA A 57 -2.63 7.22 -24.98
N VAL A 58 -3.50 8.16 -24.62
CA VAL A 58 -3.64 8.64 -23.23
C VAL A 58 -4.02 7.51 -22.28
N LEU A 59 -4.97 6.66 -22.68
CA LEU A 59 -5.39 5.51 -21.88
C LEU A 59 -4.21 4.55 -21.63
N ILE A 60 -3.45 4.21 -22.67
CA ILE A 60 -2.28 3.34 -22.56
C ILE A 60 -1.25 3.93 -21.59
N PHE A 61 -0.88 5.20 -21.76
CA PHE A 61 0.09 5.85 -20.88
C PHE A 61 -0.40 5.97 -19.44
N ASP A 62 -1.68 6.26 -19.22
CA ASP A 62 -2.25 6.33 -17.87
C ASP A 62 -2.32 4.97 -17.18
N VAL A 63 -2.52 3.87 -17.93
CA VAL A 63 -2.40 2.49 -17.41
C VAL A 63 -0.95 2.17 -17.09
N LEU A 64 -0.03 2.41 -18.03
CA LEU A 64 1.39 2.08 -17.87
C LEU A 64 2.03 2.82 -16.70
N LYS A 65 1.73 4.10 -16.50
CA LYS A 65 2.30 4.84 -15.37
C LYS A 65 1.82 4.36 -14.00
N GLY A 66 0.66 3.71 -13.94
CA GLY A 66 0.20 3.01 -12.73
C GLY A 66 0.83 1.63 -12.59
N MET A 67 0.93 0.89 -13.69
CA MET A 67 1.45 -0.48 -13.74
C MET A 67 2.95 -0.58 -13.46
N LEU A 68 3.76 0.22 -14.14
CA LEU A 68 5.22 0.07 -14.11
C LEU A 68 5.84 0.27 -12.71
N PRO A 69 5.45 1.28 -11.90
CA PRO A 69 5.99 1.43 -10.56
C PRO A 69 5.61 0.25 -9.64
N VAL A 70 4.37 -0.23 -9.72
CA VAL A 70 3.90 -1.37 -8.90
C VAL A 70 4.58 -2.66 -9.33
N TRP A 71 4.73 -2.89 -10.63
CA TRP A 71 5.44 -4.04 -11.17
C TRP A 71 6.92 -4.03 -10.76
N GLY A 72 7.58 -2.87 -10.84
CA GLY A 72 8.96 -2.72 -10.36
C GLY A 72 9.09 -2.99 -8.85
N ALA A 73 8.14 -2.50 -8.04
CA ALA A 73 8.10 -2.80 -6.61
C ALA A 73 7.88 -4.29 -6.33
N TRP A 74 7.01 -4.95 -7.09
CA TRP A 74 6.79 -6.40 -6.98
C TRP A 74 8.05 -7.19 -7.38
N ALA A 75 8.69 -6.82 -8.48
CA ALA A 75 9.93 -7.46 -8.96
C ALA A 75 11.10 -7.31 -7.96
N LEU A 76 11.10 -6.25 -7.16
CA LEU A 76 12.05 -6.02 -6.07
C LEU A 76 11.68 -6.72 -4.76
N GLY A 77 10.61 -7.52 -4.74
CA GLY A 77 10.20 -8.32 -3.59
C GLY A 77 9.60 -7.50 -2.45
N LEU A 78 9.02 -6.33 -2.73
CA LEU A 78 8.36 -5.53 -1.69
C LEU A 78 7.12 -6.24 -1.15
N THR A 79 6.87 -6.07 0.15
CA THR A 79 5.68 -6.67 0.80
C THR A 79 4.38 -6.10 0.24
N PRO A 80 3.24 -6.83 0.34
CA PRO A 80 1.95 -6.36 -0.16
C PRO A 80 1.55 -4.97 0.35
N PHE A 81 1.90 -4.66 1.61
CA PHE A 81 1.69 -3.33 2.19
C PHE A 81 2.36 -2.22 1.36
N TRP A 82 3.64 -2.42 0.99
CA TRP A 82 4.36 -1.44 0.18
C TRP A 82 3.87 -1.36 -1.26
N LEU A 83 3.46 -2.49 -1.86
CA LEU A 83 2.81 -2.48 -3.18
C LEU A 83 1.55 -1.61 -3.18
N GLY A 84 0.74 -1.72 -2.12
CA GLY A 84 -0.43 -0.86 -1.91
C GLY A 84 -0.06 0.63 -1.84
N LEU A 85 0.99 0.98 -1.09
CA LEU A 85 1.46 2.37 -1.00
C LEU A 85 2.00 2.91 -2.34
N VAL A 86 2.72 2.10 -3.11
CA VAL A 86 3.22 2.44 -4.44
C VAL A 86 2.05 2.66 -5.42
N ALA A 87 1.03 1.80 -5.38
CA ALA A 87 -0.18 1.93 -6.18
C ALA A 87 -0.95 3.22 -5.85
N ILE A 88 -1.15 3.49 -4.55
CA ILE A 88 -1.80 4.72 -4.08
C ILE A 88 -0.99 5.95 -4.53
N ALA A 89 0.33 5.93 -4.39
CA ALA A 89 1.18 7.05 -4.79
C ALA A 89 1.08 7.36 -6.29
N ALA A 90 1.07 6.34 -7.15
CA ALA A 90 0.86 6.54 -8.60
C ALA A 90 -0.50 7.19 -8.90
N CYS A 91 -1.58 6.74 -8.25
CA CYS A 91 -2.91 7.32 -8.37
C CYS A 91 -2.97 8.77 -7.86
N VAL A 92 -2.37 9.04 -6.70
CA VAL A 92 -2.26 10.37 -6.11
C VAL A 92 -1.47 11.32 -7.01
N GLY A 93 -0.39 10.84 -7.64
CA GLY A 93 0.35 11.59 -8.66
C GLY A 93 -0.53 11.94 -9.86
N HIS A 94 -1.36 11.02 -10.34
CA HIS A 94 -2.28 11.31 -11.44
C HIS A 94 -3.34 12.37 -11.07
N ILE A 95 -3.85 12.33 -9.85
CA ILE A 95 -4.93 13.23 -9.37
C ILE A 95 -4.38 14.61 -9.03
N TRP A 96 -3.24 14.66 -8.33
CA TRP A 96 -2.52 15.88 -7.93
C TRP A 96 -1.09 15.87 -8.49
N PRO A 97 -0.94 16.07 -9.81
CA PRO A 97 0.35 16.01 -10.48
C PRO A 97 1.20 17.23 -10.16
N VAL A 98 2.36 17.02 -9.53
CA VAL A 98 3.29 18.10 -9.17
C VAL A 98 3.76 18.90 -10.40
N PHE A 99 3.95 18.24 -11.53
CA PHE A 99 4.43 18.88 -12.77
C PHE A 99 3.35 19.71 -13.50
N PHE A 100 2.08 19.58 -13.09
CA PHE A 100 0.95 20.22 -13.77
C PHE A 100 0.07 21.01 -12.81
N HIS A 101 0.70 21.68 -11.83
CA HIS A 101 0.05 22.57 -10.86
C HIS A 101 -1.04 21.87 -10.03
N PHE A 102 -0.85 20.58 -9.75
CA PHE A 102 -1.80 19.75 -8.98
C PHE A 102 -3.21 19.69 -9.58
N ARG A 103 -3.36 19.96 -10.89
CA ARG A 103 -4.61 19.85 -11.64
C ARG A 103 -4.58 18.62 -12.55
N GLY A 104 -4.92 17.47 -11.97
CA GLY A 104 -4.86 16.17 -12.63
C GLY A 104 -6.22 15.63 -13.07
N GLY A 105 -6.24 14.32 -13.34
CA GLY A 105 -7.43 13.59 -13.77
C GLY A 105 -8.08 12.78 -12.63
N LYS A 106 -9.02 11.89 -12.99
CA LYS A 106 -9.78 11.08 -12.02
C LYS A 106 -9.04 9.81 -11.54
N GLY A 107 -7.93 9.43 -12.16
CA GLY A 107 -7.11 8.30 -11.72
C GLY A 107 -7.61 6.90 -12.08
N VAL A 108 -8.78 6.74 -12.72
CA VAL A 108 -9.38 5.42 -12.98
C VAL A 108 -8.47 4.49 -13.80
N ALA A 109 -7.91 4.97 -14.91
CA ALA A 109 -7.00 4.17 -15.75
C ALA A 109 -5.69 3.84 -15.03
N THR A 110 -5.18 4.78 -14.22
CA THR A 110 -3.98 4.58 -13.40
C THR A 110 -4.21 3.57 -12.29
N ALA A 111 -5.37 3.59 -11.64
CA ALA A 111 -5.77 2.59 -10.65
C ALA A 111 -5.89 1.19 -11.27
N PHE A 112 -6.51 1.09 -12.46
CA PHE A 112 -6.58 -0.16 -13.20
C PHE A 112 -5.19 -0.72 -13.53
N GLY A 113 -4.29 0.12 -14.04
CA GLY A 113 -2.90 -0.27 -14.31
C GLY A 113 -2.14 -0.68 -13.04
N ALA A 114 -2.35 0.01 -11.92
CA ALA A 114 -1.68 -0.27 -10.66
C ALA A 114 -2.08 -1.60 -10.02
N ILE A 115 -3.30 -2.10 -10.27
CA ILE A 115 -3.77 -3.39 -9.74
C ILE A 115 -3.24 -4.57 -10.59
N ALA A 116 -2.97 -4.35 -11.88
CA ALA A 116 -2.55 -5.41 -12.82
C ALA A 116 -1.37 -6.27 -12.34
N PRO A 117 -0.27 -5.72 -11.78
CA PRO A 117 0.86 -6.52 -11.32
C PRO A 117 0.59 -7.32 -10.04
N ILE A 118 -0.47 -7.00 -9.30
CA ILE A 118 -0.83 -7.69 -8.05
C ILE A 118 -1.49 -9.03 -8.34
N GLY A 119 -2.23 -9.13 -9.45
CA GLY A 119 -2.85 -10.38 -9.90
C GLY A 119 -3.84 -10.14 -11.04
N LEU A 120 -3.73 -10.94 -12.10
CA LEU A 120 -4.62 -10.82 -13.27
C LEU A 120 -6.06 -11.19 -12.93
N ASP A 121 -6.26 -12.18 -12.05
CA ASP A 121 -7.60 -12.59 -11.61
C ASP A 121 -8.31 -11.46 -10.86
N LEU A 122 -7.62 -10.84 -9.90
CA LEU A 122 -8.12 -9.69 -9.15
C LEU A 122 -8.42 -8.51 -10.09
N THR A 123 -7.51 -8.23 -11.01
CA THR A 123 -7.68 -7.16 -12.02
C THR A 123 -8.91 -7.39 -12.88
N GLY A 124 -9.13 -8.63 -13.32
CA GLY A 124 -10.28 -9.04 -14.13
C GLY A 124 -11.60 -8.85 -13.39
N VAL A 125 -11.72 -9.35 -12.15
CA VAL A 125 -12.95 -9.17 -11.36
C VAL A 125 -13.20 -7.71 -11.01
N MET A 126 -12.17 -6.95 -10.66
CA MET A 126 -12.29 -5.53 -10.35
C MET A 126 -12.72 -4.68 -11.56
N ALA A 127 -12.19 -4.99 -12.73
CA ALA A 127 -12.61 -4.37 -13.99
C ALA A 127 -14.03 -4.79 -14.38
N GLY A 128 -14.39 -6.05 -14.14
CA GLY A 128 -15.74 -6.57 -14.31
C GLY A 128 -16.76 -5.80 -13.45
N THR A 129 -16.48 -5.60 -12.16
CA THR A 129 -17.33 -4.80 -11.26
C THR A 129 -17.44 -3.36 -11.73
N TRP A 130 -16.32 -2.75 -12.12
CA TRP A 130 -16.30 -1.37 -12.59
C TRP A 130 -17.15 -1.21 -13.85
N LEU A 131 -16.96 -2.12 -14.83
CA LEU A 131 -17.69 -2.13 -16.08
C LEU A 131 -19.18 -2.37 -15.84
N LEU A 132 -19.54 -3.37 -15.03
CA LEU A 132 -20.92 -3.66 -14.67
C LEU A 132 -21.59 -2.44 -14.02
N THR A 133 -20.92 -1.78 -13.09
CA THR A 133 -21.44 -0.58 -12.43
C THR A 133 -21.65 0.55 -13.43
N ILE A 134 -20.75 0.73 -14.39
CA ILE A 134 -20.92 1.73 -15.47
C ILE A 134 -22.11 1.37 -16.36
N LEU A 135 -22.25 0.10 -16.75
CA LEU A 135 -23.37 -0.34 -17.59
C LEU A 135 -24.72 -0.13 -16.90
N LEU A 136 -24.79 -0.30 -15.58
CA LEU A 136 -26.01 -0.13 -14.80
C LEU A 136 -26.30 1.34 -14.43
N SER A 137 -25.27 2.15 -14.17
CA SER A 137 -25.45 3.50 -13.60
C SER A 137 -25.09 4.65 -14.55
N GLY A 138 -24.27 4.40 -15.58
CA GLY A 138 -23.68 5.44 -16.43
C GLY A 138 -22.53 6.23 -15.78
N TYR A 139 -22.19 5.98 -14.52
CA TYR A 139 -21.20 6.77 -13.78
C TYR A 139 -19.89 6.00 -13.53
N SER A 140 -18.81 6.41 -14.19
CA SER A 140 -17.48 5.81 -14.01
C SER A 140 -16.88 6.02 -12.62
N SER A 141 -17.19 7.14 -11.96
CA SER A 141 -16.79 7.39 -10.58
C SER A 141 -17.48 6.43 -9.59
N LEU A 142 -18.75 6.11 -9.82
CA LEU A 142 -19.47 5.14 -9.01
C LEU A 142 -18.85 3.75 -9.16
N GLY A 143 -18.53 3.34 -10.39
CA GLY A 143 -17.82 2.09 -10.64
C GLY A 143 -16.50 1.98 -9.87
N ALA A 144 -15.72 3.06 -9.82
CA ALA A 144 -14.46 3.06 -9.07
C ALA A 144 -14.67 2.88 -7.55
N ILE A 145 -15.68 3.55 -6.99
CA ILE A 145 -16.04 3.43 -5.56
C ILE A 145 -16.52 2.01 -5.25
N VAL A 146 -17.44 1.47 -6.04
CA VAL A 146 -17.97 0.11 -5.85
C VAL A 146 -16.86 -0.93 -5.95
N SER A 147 -16.02 -0.84 -6.97
CA SER A 147 -14.85 -1.71 -7.13
C SER A 147 -13.92 -1.63 -5.91
N ALA A 148 -13.59 -0.42 -5.43
CA ALA A 148 -12.72 -0.27 -4.26
C ALA A 148 -13.32 -0.89 -2.98
N LEU A 149 -14.63 -0.75 -2.78
CA LEU A 149 -15.33 -1.32 -1.61
C LEU A 149 -15.41 -2.85 -1.65
N ILE A 150 -15.53 -3.45 -2.83
CA ILE A 150 -15.61 -4.91 -2.99
C ILE A 150 -14.23 -5.58 -3.05
N ALA A 151 -13.16 -4.84 -3.33
CA ALA A 151 -11.80 -5.35 -3.41
C ALA A 151 -11.38 -6.26 -2.22
N PRO A 152 -11.57 -5.87 -0.94
CA PRO A 152 -11.20 -6.74 0.18
C PRO A 152 -11.99 -8.06 0.20
N PHE A 153 -13.25 -8.04 -0.26
CA PHE A 153 -14.05 -9.26 -0.40
C PHE A 153 -13.48 -10.18 -1.47
N TYR A 154 -13.05 -9.65 -2.62
CA TYR A 154 -12.40 -10.47 -3.65
C TYR A 154 -11.08 -11.07 -3.18
N VAL A 155 -10.26 -10.30 -2.47
CA VAL A 155 -9.01 -10.81 -1.88
C VAL A 155 -9.31 -11.94 -0.89
N TRP A 156 -10.32 -11.78 -0.04
CA TRP A 156 -10.72 -12.81 0.92
C TRP A 156 -11.19 -14.10 0.24
N VAL A 157 -11.99 -14.01 -0.82
CA VAL A 157 -12.45 -15.17 -1.60
C VAL A 157 -11.28 -15.89 -2.26
N VAL A 158 -10.38 -15.15 -2.92
CA VAL A 158 -9.21 -15.74 -3.59
C VAL A 158 -8.30 -16.42 -2.58
N GLN A 159 -7.99 -15.76 -1.46
CA GLN A 159 -7.13 -16.35 -0.42
C GLN A 159 -7.74 -17.61 0.18
N THR A 160 -9.06 -17.61 0.42
CA THR A 160 -9.77 -18.78 0.94
C THR A 160 -9.73 -19.94 -0.05
N ALA A 161 -9.91 -19.68 -1.36
CA ALA A 161 -9.82 -20.70 -2.38
C ALA A 161 -8.41 -21.31 -2.50
N VAL A 162 -7.36 -20.48 -2.40
CA VAL A 162 -5.96 -20.93 -2.40
C VAL A 162 -5.66 -21.79 -1.17
N TYR A 163 -6.12 -21.38 0.02
CA TYR A 163 -5.97 -22.15 1.25
C TYR A 163 -6.67 -23.51 1.17
N LEU A 164 -7.92 -23.55 0.68
CA LEU A 164 -8.71 -24.77 0.57
C LEU A 164 -8.19 -25.74 -0.50
N SER A 165 -7.55 -25.23 -1.55
CA SER A 165 -6.95 -26.07 -2.61
C SER A 165 -5.64 -26.73 -2.19
N GLY A 166 -5.14 -26.45 -0.98
CA GLY A 166 -3.88 -27.01 -0.47
C GLY A 166 -2.63 -26.48 -1.18
N VAL A 167 -2.78 -25.47 -2.05
CA VAL A 167 -1.68 -24.84 -2.79
C VAL A 167 -0.70 -24.15 -1.84
N ASP A 168 -1.21 -23.59 -0.73
CA ASP A 168 -0.38 -23.01 0.34
C ASP A 168 0.56 -24.05 0.97
N ALA A 169 0.20 -25.34 1.01
CA ALA A 169 1.06 -26.40 1.54
C ALA A 169 2.18 -26.84 0.57
N LEU A 170 2.08 -26.44 -0.70
CA LEU A 170 3.10 -26.66 -1.74
C LEU A 170 4.03 -25.45 -1.91
N LEU A 171 3.65 -24.28 -1.40
CA LEU A 171 4.51 -23.11 -1.39
C LEU A 171 5.48 -23.20 -0.20
N PRO A 172 6.80 -23.03 -0.41
CA PRO A 172 7.74 -23.03 0.70
C PRO A 172 7.38 -21.88 1.64
N ASP A 173 7.34 -22.18 2.95
CA ASP A 173 7.10 -21.17 3.97
C ASP A 173 8.00 -19.94 3.72
N PRO A 174 7.46 -18.72 3.79
CA PRO A 174 8.30 -17.54 3.71
C PRO A 174 9.40 -17.66 4.76
N PRO A 175 10.67 -17.34 4.42
CA PRO A 175 11.77 -17.48 5.36
C PRO A 175 11.42 -16.73 6.64
N ALA A 176 11.45 -17.46 7.77
CA ALA A 176 11.07 -16.92 9.06
C ALA A 176 11.74 -15.55 9.26
N PRO A 177 11.00 -14.52 9.72
CA PRO A 177 11.58 -13.21 9.94
C PRO A 177 12.81 -13.39 10.82
N SER A 178 13.98 -12.96 10.30
CA SER A 178 15.26 -13.09 11.00
C SER A 178 15.09 -12.57 12.43
N ARG A 179 15.35 -13.42 13.42
CA ARG A 179 15.29 -13.15 14.89
C ARG A 179 16.14 -11.96 15.37
N GLN A 180 16.66 -11.12 14.48
CA GLN A 180 17.47 -9.96 14.82
C GLN A 180 16.65 -8.82 15.45
N HIS A 181 15.32 -8.81 15.34
CA HIS A 181 14.47 -7.79 15.99
C HIS A 181 14.05 -8.11 17.43
N SER A 182 14.34 -9.30 17.95
CA SER A 182 13.93 -9.71 19.31
C SER A 182 14.99 -9.40 20.39
N ALA A 183 16.20 -8.98 20.02
CA ALA A 183 17.29 -8.75 20.97
C ALA A 183 17.40 -7.31 21.52
N SER A 184 16.53 -6.39 21.09
CA SER A 184 16.61 -4.97 21.49
C SER A 184 15.66 -4.58 22.64
N VAL A 185 14.89 -5.52 23.19
CA VAL A 185 14.04 -5.27 24.37
C VAL A 185 14.58 -6.11 25.54
N ALA A 186 15.82 -5.81 25.93
CA ALA A 186 16.27 -6.14 27.28
C ALA A 186 15.73 -5.05 28.22
N SER A 187 15.01 -5.47 29.25
CA SER A 187 14.46 -4.62 30.31
C SER A 187 15.48 -3.58 30.81
N PRO A 188 15.14 -2.28 30.89
CA PRO A 188 15.97 -1.30 31.57
C PRO A 188 15.78 -1.48 33.08
N GLY A 189 16.60 -2.31 33.72
CA GLY A 189 16.43 -2.56 35.17
C GLY A 189 17.62 -3.10 35.96
N GLU A 190 18.67 -3.65 35.34
CA GLU A 190 19.69 -4.41 36.09
C GLU A 190 21.14 -3.94 35.89
N GLN A 191 21.38 -2.66 35.58
CA GLN A 191 22.74 -2.14 35.49
C GLN A 191 22.89 -0.79 36.20
N ASN A 192 22.67 -0.78 37.52
CA ASN A 192 23.36 0.14 38.42
C ASN A 192 23.11 -0.26 39.88
N LEU A 193 23.84 -1.26 40.36
CA LEU A 193 24.03 -1.44 41.79
C LEU A 193 25.46 -1.00 42.10
N ASP A 194 25.57 0.14 42.78
CA ASP A 194 26.82 0.65 43.33
C ASP A 194 27.37 -0.38 44.33
N PRO A 195 28.62 -0.87 44.17
CA PRO A 195 29.24 -1.84 45.08
C PRO A 195 29.22 -1.40 46.56
N ARG A 196 29.04 -0.10 46.83
CA ARG A 196 28.97 0.46 48.19
C ARG A 196 27.63 0.25 48.89
N GLU A 197 26.53 0.01 48.15
CA GLU A 197 25.21 -0.28 48.73
C GLU A 197 25.10 -1.75 49.19
N GLU A 198 25.76 -2.67 48.48
CA GLU A 198 25.76 -4.10 48.81
C GLU A 198 26.52 -4.38 50.12
N GLU A 199 27.66 -3.70 50.36
CA GLU A 199 28.42 -3.82 51.61
C GLU A 199 27.65 -3.25 52.82
N LYS A 200 26.80 -2.25 52.61
CA LYS A 200 26.01 -1.61 53.66
C LYS A 200 24.85 -2.49 54.10
N ASN A 201 24.19 -3.19 53.17
CA ASN A 201 23.14 -4.16 53.45
C ASN A 201 23.68 -5.43 54.11
N ALA A 202 24.84 -5.93 53.67
CA ALA A 202 25.48 -7.10 54.28
C ALA A 202 25.85 -6.85 55.76
N ARG A 203 26.20 -5.62 56.15
CA ARG A 203 26.46 -5.26 57.55
C ARG A 203 25.20 -5.08 58.40
N ALA A 204 24.06 -4.76 57.80
CA ALA A 204 22.80 -4.59 58.52
C ALA A 204 22.17 -5.93 58.91
N GLU A 205 22.38 -6.98 58.12
CA GLU A 205 21.77 -8.30 58.33
C GLU A 205 22.43 -9.10 59.48
N VAL A 206 23.67 -8.77 59.85
CA VAL A 206 24.44 -9.48 60.90
C VAL A 206 24.01 -9.09 62.33
N ILE A 207 23.23 -8.02 62.53
CA ILE A 207 22.97 -7.43 63.87
C ILE A 207 21.59 -7.83 64.46
N SER A 208 20.77 -8.61 63.77
CA SER A 208 19.44 -8.99 64.29
C SER A 208 19.48 -10.27 65.16
N PRO A 209 19.05 -10.26 66.43
CA PRO A 209 19.03 -11.45 67.28
C PRO A 209 17.81 -12.36 66.96
N PRO A 210 17.86 -13.67 67.27
CA PRO A 210 16.78 -14.59 66.96
C PRO A 210 15.65 -14.48 67.99
N GLY A 211 14.44 -14.16 67.54
CA GLY A 211 13.27 -13.91 68.40
C GLY A 211 12.04 -14.74 68.03
N SER A 212 11.86 -15.85 68.75
CA SER A 212 10.62 -16.55 69.13
C SER A 212 9.56 -16.90 68.08
N ALA A 213 9.40 -18.21 67.91
CA ALA A 213 8.18 -18.88 67.47
C ALA A 213 6.97 -18.57 68.37
N SER A 214 5.78 -18.47 67.77
CA SER A 214 4.51 -18.74 68.45
C SER A 214 3.53 -19.42 67.49
N ARG A 215 3.15 -20.65 67.84
CA ARG A 215 2.05 -21.44 67.30
C ARG A 215 0.69 -20.81 67.67
N GLY A 216 -0.32 -21.06 66.84
CA GLY A 216 -1.74 -20.98 67.19
C GLY A 216 -2.63 -20.99 65.95
N THR A 217 -3.13 -22.13 65.45
CA THR A 217 -4.32 -22.89 65.90
C THR A 217 -5.56 -22.62 65.03
N LEU A 218 -5.88 -23.63 64.20
CA LEU A 218 -7.17 -24.27 63.89
C LEU A 218 -8.43 -23.47 63.44
N LEU A 219 -9.00 -24.00 62.34
CA LEU A 219 -10.42 -24.27 62.04
C LEU A 219 -11.40 -23.10 61.87
N ARG A 220 -11.84 -22.86 60.62
CA ARG A 220 -13.01 -23.47 59.99
C ARG A 220 -13.05 -23.15 58.51
#